data_AF-A0AAJ3CEX9-F1
#
_entry.id   AF-A0AAJ3CEX9-F1
#
_cell.length_a   1.000
_cell.length_b   1.000
_cell.length_c   1.000
_cell.angle_alpha   90.00
_cell.angle_beta   90.00
_cell.angle_gamma   90.00
#
_symmetry.space_group_name_H-M   'P 1'
#
loop_
_entity.id
_entity.type
_entity.pdbx_description
1 polymer ?
#
loop_
_entity_poly.entity_id
_entity_poly.type
_entity_poly.pdbx_seq_one_letter_code
_entity_poly.pdbx_strand_id
1 'polypeptide(L)'
;MNADAVSPPHALPLQLFERVLADDLDGALALGLMEYCPEQHDAVDPAVTATLLAAQQRLQTAWAARQRYQARTARLQRRAAERNARRAPAPTPAQPAAPALPPLAAAILARAKAKASGGAST
;
A
#
# COMPACT_ATOMS: atom_id res chain seq x y z
N MET A 1 19.76 17.11 -45.46
CA MET A 1 18.59 16.68 -46.25
C MET A 1 17.60 16.07 -45.27
N ASN A 2 16.64 16.87 -44.82
CA ASN A 2 15.64 16.49 -43.84
C ASN A 2 14.57 15.64 -44.52
N ALA A 3 14.48 14.37 -44.14
CA ALA A 3 13.28 13.58 -44.35
C ALA A 3 12.43 13.75 -43.10
N ASP A 4 11.70 14.85 -43.06
CA ASP A 4 10.58 15.07 -42.16
C ASP A 4 9.54 13.98 -42.49
N ALA A 5 9.68 12.83 -41.84
CA ALA A 5 8.74 11.73 -41.93
C ALA A 5 7.49 12.12 -41.14
N VAL A 6 6.71 13.03 -41.71
CA VAL A 6 5.31 13.22 -41.34
C VAL A 6 4.63 11.89 -41.64
N SER A 7 4.57 11.03 -40.62
CA SER A 7 3.57 9.96 -40.58
C SER A 7 2.23 10.61 -40.91
N PRO A 8 1.45 10.05 -41.85
CA PRO A 8 0.18 10.66 -42.22
C PRO A 8 -0.66 10.87 -40.95
N PRO A 9 -1.34 12.01 -40.79
CA PRO A 9 -2.10 12.36 -39.57
C PRO A 9 -3.17 11.32 -39.20
N HIS A 10 -3.58 10.47 -40.16
CA HIS A 10 -4.50 9.35 -40.04
C HIS A 10 -3.85 8.01 -39.64
N ALA A 11 -2.52 7.91 -39.60
CA ALA A 11 -1.81 6.70 -39.19
C ALA A 11 -1.96 6.39 -37.69
N LEU A 12 -1.92 7.42 -36.84
CA LEU A 12 -2.01 7.26 -35.39
C LEU A 12 -3.35 6.67 -34.93
N PRO A 13 -4.52 7.23 -35.33
CA PRO A 13 -5.82 6.69 -34.94
C PRO A 13 -6.02 5.22 -35.36
N LEU A 14 -5.57 4.86 -36.57
CA LEU A 14 -5.66 3.49 -37.07
C LEU A 14 -4.72 2.54 -36.31
N GLN A 15 -3.49 2.96 -36.01
CA GLN A 15 -2.57 2.17 -35.19
C GLN A 15 -3.11 1.94 -33.78
N LEU A 16 -3.67 2.98 -33.13
CA LEU A 16 -4.32 2.82 -31.83
C LEU A 16 -5.50 1.84 -31.91
N PHE A 17 -6.29 1.93 -32.98
CA PHE A 17 -7.45 1.06 -33.18
C PHE A 17 -7.04 -0.40 -33.36
N GLU A 18 -6.03 -0.69 -34.20
CA GLU A 18 -5.50 -2.03 -34.36
C GLU A 18 -5.02 -2.64 -33.04
N ARG A 19 -4.35 -1.83 -32.20
CA ARG A 19 -3.88 -2.27 -30.87
C ARG A 19 -5.01 -2.55 -29.90
N VAL A 20 -6.03 -1.68 -29.89
CA VAL A 20 -7.23 -1.90 -29.08
C VAL A 20 -8.00 -3.15 -29.53
N LEU A 21 -8.09 -3.40 -30.84
CA LEU A 21 -8.71 -4.63 -31.37
C LEU A 21 -7.91 -5.89 -31.04
N ALA A 22 -6.58 -5.79 -31.00
CA ALA A 22 -5.69 -6.86 -30.59
C ALA A 22 -5.66 -7.08 -29.05
N ASP A 23 -6.42 -6.29 -28.28
CA ASP A 23 -6.38 -6.20 -26.81
C ASP A 23 -4.96 -5.87 -26.26
N ASP A 24 -4.09 -5.31 -27.10
CA ASP A 24 -2.77 -4.78 -26.74
C ASP A 24 -2.91 -3.36 -26.16
N LEU A 25 -3.54 -3.28 -24.97
CA LEU A 25 -3.76 -2.02 -24.29
C LEU A 25 -2.47 -1.36 -23.85
N ASP A 26 -1.44 -2.14 -23.51
CA ASP A 26 -0.13 -1.61 -23.12
C ASP A 26 0.57 -0.93 -24.30
N GLY A 27 0.55 -1.55 -25.49
CA GLY A 27 1.00 -0.93 -26.72
C GLY A 27 0.19 0.31 -27.09
N ALA A 28 -1.14 0.27 -26.92
CA ALA A 28 -1.99 1.44 -27.17
C ALA A 28 -1.69 2.60 -26.19
N LEU A 29 -1.47 2.31 -24.90
CA LEU A 29 -1.08 3.29 -23.91
C LEU A 29 0.29 3.91 -24.22
N ALA A 30 1.26 3.10 -24.67
CA ALA A 30 2.57 3.60 -25.09
C ALA A 30 2.49 4.55 -26.29
N LEU A 31 1.49 4.38 -27.16
CA LEU A 31 1.18 5.27 -28.28
C LEU A 31 0.36 6.51 -27.88
N GLY A 32 -0.02 6.66 -26.61
CA GLY A 32 -0.77 7.82 -26.13
C GLY A 32 -2.29 7.69 -26.23
N LEU A 33 -2.85 6.48 -26.04
CA LEU A 33 -4.30 6.25 -26.09
C LEU A 33 -5.10 7.17 -25.15
N MET A 34 -4.55 7.58 -24.00
CA MET A 34 -5.25 8.46 -23.06
C MET A 34 -5.24 9.92 -23.48
N GLU A 35 -4.23 10.32 -24.25
CA GLU A 35 -4.02 11.67 -24.76
C GLU A 35 -4.71 11.88 -26.11
N TYR A 36 -5.14 10.79 -26.76
CA TYR A 36 -5.83 10.83 -28.05
C TYR A 36 -7.11 11.66 -27.99
N CYS A 37 -7.13 12.76 -28.75
CA CYS A 37 -8.26 13.65 -28.93
C CYS A 37 -8.73 13.64 -30.40
N PRO A 38 -9.96 13.18 -30.71
CA PRO A 38 -10.42 13.06 -32.10
C PRO A 38 -10.47 14.38 -32.86
N GLU A 39 -10.61 15.52 -32.18
CA GLU A 39 -10.61 16.86 -32.80
C GLU A 39 -9.24 17.29 -33.36
N GLN A 40 -8.16 16.65 -32.91
CA GLN A 40 -6.78 16.97 -33.32
C GLN A 40 -6.31 16.14 -34.52
N HIS A 41 -7.14 15.18 -34.97
CA HIS A 41 -6.83 14.30 -36.08
C HIS A 41 -7.82 14.53 -37.23
N ASP A 42 -7.35 14.30 -38.46
CA ASP A 42 -8.20 14.35 -39.66
C ASP A 42 -9.39 13.39 -39.53
N ALA A 43 -10.41 13.60 -40.37
CA ALA A 43 -11.62 12.79 -40.38
C ALA A 43 -11.32 11.28 -40.55
N VAL A 44 -11.36 10.56 -39.44
CA VAL A 44 -11.34 9.08 -39.37
C VAL A 44 -12.78 8.59 -39.23
N ASP A 45 -13.03 7.36 -39.65
CA ASP A 45 -14.32 6.69 -39.49
C ASP A 45 -14.87 6.88 -38.06
N PRO A 46 -16.12 7.37 -37.90
CA PRO A 46 -16.73 7.53 -36.58
C PRO A 46 -16.75 6.24 -35.76
N ALA A 47 -16.81 5.06 -36.39
CA ALA A 47 -16.74 3.77 -35.70
C ALA A 47 -15.38 3.53 -35.02
N VAL A 48 -14.28 3.94 -35.67
CA VAL A 48 -12.93 3.86 -35.10
C VAL A 48 -12.82 4.78 -33.90
N THR A 49 -13.26 6.03 -34.05
CA THR A 49 -13.26 7.01 -32.96
C THR A 49 -14.09 6.53 -31.77
N ALA A 50 -15.30 6.02 -32.02
CA ALA A 50 -16.17 5.49 -30.97
C ALA A 50 -15.52 4.32 -30.20
N THR A 51 -14.79 3.44 -30.89
CA THR A 51 -14.09 2.32 -30.28
C THR A 51 -12.94 2.80 -29.38
N LEU A 52 -12.15 3.78 -29.84
CA LEU A 52 -11.07 4.36 -29.05
C LEU A 52 -11.61 5.06 -27.79
N LEU A 53 -12.67 5.86 -27.91
CA LEU A 53 -13.29 6.53 -26.77
C LEU A 53 -13.89 5.51 -25.78
N ALA A 54 -14.51 4.43 -26.26
CA ALA A 54 -15.00 3.36 -25.40
C ALA A 54 -13.86 2.67 -24.62
N ALA A 55 -12.71 2.44 -25.28
CA ALA A 55 -11.53 1.90 -24.63
C ALA A 55 -10.97 2.85 -23.55
N GLN A 56 -10.91 4.16 -23.84
CA GLN A 56 -10.55 5.18 -22.84
C GLN A 56 -11.48 5.15 -21.62
N GLN A 57 -12.80 5.15 -21.85
CA GLN A 57 -13.80 5.11 -20.79
C GLN A 57 -13.67 3.85 -19.92
N ARG A 58 -13.40 2.69 -20.53
CA ARG A 58 -13.18 1.41 -19.84
C ARG A 58 -11.97 1.50 -18.92
N LEU A 59 -10.85 2.05 -19.41
CA LEU A 59 -9.62 2.21 -18.64
C LEU A 59 -9.81 3.19 -17.47
N GLN A 60 -10.41 4.35 -17.70
CA GLN A 60 -10.71 5.32 -16.64
C GLN A 60 -11.59 4.71 -15.54
N THR A 61 -12.61 3.92 -15.93
CA THR A 61 -13.48 3.21 -14.98
C THR A 61 -12.70 2.19 -14.15
N ALA A 62 -11.82 1.41 -14.79
CA ALA A 62 -10.98 0.44 -14.10
C ALA A 62 -10.03 1.12 -13.09
N TRP A 63 -9.41 2.25 -13.47
CA TRP A 63 -8.56 3.03 -12.58
C TRP A 63 -9.34 3.62 -11.40
N ALA A 64 -10.53 4.19 -11.65
CA ALA A 64 -11.38 4.69 -10.59
C ALA A 64 -11.78 3.58 -9.59
N ALA A 65 -12.10 2.38 -10.09
CA ALA A 65 -12.37 1.22 -9.25
C ALA A 65 -11.14 0.83 -8.40
N ARG A 66 -9.95 0.78 -9.02
CA ARG A 66 -8.69 0.52 -8.31
C ARG A 66 -8.41 1.56 -7.22
N GLN A 67 -8.62 2.84 -7.51
CA GLN A 67 -8.44 3.92 -6.53
C GLN A 67 -9.40 3.78 -5.35
N ARG A 68 -10.68 3.43 -5.59
CA ARG A 68 -11.66 3.16 -4.52
C ARG A 68 -11.22 2.01 -3.62
N TYR A 69 -10.72 0.93 -4.23
CA TYR A 69 -10.19 -0.22 -3.49
C TYR A 69 -9.00 0.16 -2.60
N GLN A 70 -8.04 0.91 -3.14
CA GLN A 70 -6.88 1.38 -2.37
C GLN A 70 -7.31 2.28 -1.21
N ALA A 71 -8.20 3.24 -1.46
CA ALA A 71 -8.72 4.12 -0.42
C ALA A 71 -9.44 3.35 0.70
N ARG A 72 -10.25 2.34 0.35
CA ARG A 72 -10.90 1.46 1.33
C ARG A 72 -9.87 0.68 2.14
N THR A 73 -8.86 0.13 1.49
CA THR A 73 -7.78 -0.65 2.13
C THR A 73 -7.01 0.21 3.14
N ALA A 74 -6.63 1.43 2.76
CA ALA A 74 -5.95 2.36 3.66
C ALA A 74 -6.81 2.69 4.91
N ARG A 75 -8.13 2.88 4.74
CA ARG A 75 -9.05 3.11 5.87
C ARG A 75 -9.12 1.90 6.81
N LEU A 76 -9.17 0.70 6.27
CA LEU A 76 -9.19 -0.54 7.07
C LEU A 76 -7.86 -0.75 7.81
N GLN A 77 -6.73 -0.50 7.15
CA GLN A 77 -5.41 -0.56 7.79
C GLN A 77 -5.30 0.41 8.97
N ARG A 78 -5.78 1.66 8.81
CA ARG A 78 -5.82 2.63 9.92
C ARG A 78 -6.65 2.13 11.11
N ARG A 79 -7.86 1.61 10.85
CA ARG A 79 -8.72 1.05 11.90
C ARG A 79 -8.09 -0.16 12.57
N ALA A 80 -7.42 -1.03 11.81
CA ALA A 80 -6.71 -2.18 12.36
C ALA A 80 -5.55 -1.76 13.25
N ALA A 81 -4.75 -0.77 12.82
CA ALA A 81 -3.66 -0.20 13.61
C ALA A 81 -4.16 0.44 14.91
N GLU A 82 -5.24 1.23 14.85
CA GLU A 82 -5.85 1.84 16.04
C GLU A 82 -6.35 0.77 17.02
N ARG A 83 -7.05 -0.26 16.52
CA ARG A 83 -7.50 -1.38 17.35
C ARG A 83 -6.33 -2.14 17.97
N ASN A 84 -5.25 -2.33 17.23
CA ASN A 84 -4.05 -2.99 17.74
C ASN A 84 -3.40 -2.14 18.84
N ALA A 85 -3.29 -0.82 18.65
CA ALA A 85 -2.77 0.11 19.67
C ALA A 85 -3.61 0.10 20.95
N ARG A 86 -4.95 0.05 20.83
CA ARG A 86 -5.86 -0.10 21.98
C ARG A 86 -5.73 -1.44 22.70
N ARG A 87 -5.35 -2.50 21.97
CA ARG A 87 -5.17 -3.85 22.51
C ARG A 87 -3.77 -4.09 23.06
N ALA A 88 -2.78 -3.30 22.65
CA ALA A 88 -1.44 -3.40 23.15
C ALA A 88 -1.48 -3.15 24.67
N PRO A 89 -1.04 -4.11 25.49
CA PRO A 89 -0.93 -3.89 26.92
C PRO A 89 -0.01 -2.70 27.16
N ALA A 90 -0.36 -1.85 28.15
CA ALA A 90 0.49 -0.74 28.53
C ALA A 90 1.91 -1.26 28.77
N PRO A 91 2.95 -0.59 28.26
CA PRO A 91 4.33 -1.01 28.52
C PRO A 91 4.48 -1.13 30.02
N THR A 92 4.79 -2.35 30.49
CA THR A 92 4.97 -2.60 31.92
C THR A 92 6.07 -1.66 32.39
N PRO A 93 5.78 -0.72 33.30
CA PRO A 93 6.82 0.14 33.82
C PRO A 93 7.90 -0.77 34.39
N ALA A 94 9.15 -0.56 33.99
CA ALA A 94 10.29 -1.29 34.53
C ALA A 94 10.22 -1.16 36.05
N GLN A 95 9.89 -2.26 36.73
CA GLN A 95 9.79 -2.29 38.18
C GLN A 95 11.16 -1.82 38.70
N PRO A 96 11.22 -0.76 39.54
CA PRO A 96 12.48 -0.35 40.14
C PRO A 96 13.08 -1.58 40.81
N ALA A 97 14.33 -1.91 40.49
CA ALA A 97 15.04 -2.99 41.16
C ALA A 97 14.88 -2.75 42.67
N ALA A 98 14.31 -3.74 43.37
CA ALA A 98 14.07 -3.63 44.80
C ALA A 98 15.40 -3.26 45.46
N PRO A 99 15.44 -2.22 46.31
CA PRO A 99 16.68 -1.80 46.95
C PRO A 99 17.26 -2.99 47.69
N ALA A 100 18.53 -3.31 47.42
CA ALA A 100 19.20 -4.40 48.09
C ALA A 100 19.13 -4.18 49.61
N LEU A 101 18.69 -5.20 50.33
CA LEU A 101 18.63 -5.19 51.79
C LEU A 101 20.01 -4.81 52.34
N PRO A 102 20.12 -3.88 53.29
CA PRO A 102 21.39 -3.55 53.90
C PRO A 102 22.00 -4.82 54.53
N PRO A 103 23.32 -5.03 54.42
CA PRO A 103 23.98 -6.29 54.77
C PRO A 103 23.75 -6.71 56.22
N LEU A 104 23.58 -5.74 57.13
CA LEU A 104 23.25 -5.98 58.53
C LEU A 104 21.87 -6.63 58.70
N ALA A 105 20.86 -6.18 57.96
CA ALA A 105 19.52 -6.77 58.01
C ALA A 105 19.50 -8.19 57.44
N ALA A 106 20.27 -8.44 56.37
CA ALA A 106 20.45 -9.78 55.80
C ALA A 106 21.12 -10.73 56.81
N ALA A 107 22.13 -10.27 57.55
CA ALA A 107 22.79 -11.06 58.59
C ALA A 107 21.85 -11.40 59.76
N ILE A 108 21.00 -10.45 60.19
CA ILE A 108 20.00 -10.67 61.24
C ILE A 108 18.99 -11.73 60.79
N LEU A 109 18.47 -11.63 59.57
CA LEU A 109 17.53 -12.61 59.01
C LEU A 109 18.16 -13.99 58.83
N ALA A 110 19.42 -14.07 58.39
CA ALA A 110 20.14 -15.34 58.26
C ALA A 110 20.31 -16.03 59.62
N ARG A 111 20.64 -15.27 60.67
CA ARG A 111 20.76 -15.80 62.04
C ARG A 111 19.41 -16.20 62.62
N ALA A 112 18.35 -15.44 62.35
CA ALA A 112 16.99 -15.77 62.76
C ALA A 112 16.51 -17.07 62.07
N LYS A 113 16.78 -17.22 60.77
CA LYS A 113 16.48 -18.44 60.01
C LYS A 113 17.25 -19.64 60.55
N ALA A 114 18.55 -19.50 60.82
CA ALA A 114 19.37 -20.55 61.40
C ALA A 114 18.87 -20.98 62.80
N LYS A 115 18.41 -20.01 63.63
CA LYS A 115 17.80 -20.31 64.93
C LYS A 115 16.45 -21.03 64.78
N ALA A 116 15.64 -20.65 63.80
CA ALA A 116 14.35 -21.29 63.53
C ALA A 116 14.50 -22.70 62.93
N SER A 117 15.54 -22.96 62.13
CA SER A 117 15.83 -24.30 61.59
C SER A 117 16.66 -25.17 62.53
N GLY A 118 17.44 -24.57 63.44
CA GLY A 118 18.34 -25.26 64.37
C GLY A 118 17.79 -25.48 65.78
N GLY A 119 16.67 -24.86 66.14
CA GLY A 119 16.02 -25.04 67.46
C GLY A 119 15.19 -26.33 67.61
N ALA A 120 15.25 -27.25 66.64
CA ALA A 120 14.50 -28.49 66.61
C ALA A 120 15.40 -29.74 66.61
N SER A 121 16.55 -29.69 67.29
CA SER A 121 17.33 -30.88 67.62
C SER A 121 18.16 -30.65 68.87
N THR A 122 17.78 -31.42 69.90
CA THR A 122 18.46 -31.76 71.17
C THR A 122 18.69 -30.65 72.18
#